data_AF-A0A7S1DB63-F1
#
_entry.id   AF-A0A7S1DB63-F1
#
_cell.length_a   1.000
_cell.length_b   1.000
_cell.length_c   1.000
_cell.angle_alpha   90.00
_cell.angle_beta   90.00
_cell.angle_gamma   90.00
#
_symmetry.space_group_name_H-M   'P 1'
#
loop_
_entity.id
_entity.type
_entity.pdbx_description
1 polymer ?
#
loop_
_entity_poly.entity_id
_entity_poly.type
_entity_poly.pdbx_seq_one_letter_code
_entity_poly.pdbx_strand_id
1 'polypeptide(L)'
;ARGVVLVAFTGLLACGCYFASQATVDFHVTELTPFNARSDLFYYAQRDYVAEEGGRFRAKLYYNDLEFSDSNVRDQMRSFRTDILRLGSTTDAQSDPQPPYWMDDFEQFVGNSNSTANITFFDQIDAFLRADAFQSLYGRDIILDRTSRKILYLRESVEIAIDLETQDAKVEFLRRQHEVT
;
A
#
# COMPACT_ATOMS: atom_id res chain seq x y z
N ALA A 1 -47.50 -31.25 -20.86
CA ALA A 1 -47.35 -30.18 -19.83
C ALA A 1 -46.06 -30.33 -19.01
N ARG A 2 -45.82 -31.45 -18.32
CA ARG A 2 -44.68 -31.60 -17.38
C ARG A 2 -43.28 -31.46 -18.01
N GLY A 3 -43.05 -32.01 -19.21
CA GLY A 3 -41.77 -31.88 -19.91
C GLY A 3 -41.43 -30.46 -20.38
N VAL A 4 -42.46 -29.66 -20.71
CA VAL A 4 -42.28 -28.25 -21.12
C VAL A 4 -41.80 -27.40 -19.94
N VAL A 5 -42.32 -27.67 -18.74
CA VAL A 5 -41.89 -26.99 -17.51
C VAL A 5 -40.43 -27.31 -17.22
N LEU A 6 -40.01 -28.58 -17.33
CA LEU A 6 -38.61 -28.97 -17.11
C LEU A 6 -37.65 -28.25 -18.07
N VAL A 7 -37.95 -28.21 -19.37
CA VAL A 7 -37.11 -27.50 -20.34
C VAL A 7 -37.05 -25.99 -20.05
N ALA A 8 -38.17 -25.38 -19.65
CA ALA A 8 -38.20 -23.97 -19.30
C ALA A 8 -37.36 -23.64 -18.06
N PHE A 9 -37.44 -24.45 -17.00
CA PHE A 9 -36.63 -24.24 -15.78
C PHE A 9 -35.14 -24.46 -16.03
N THR A 10 -34.77 -25.46 -16.83
CA THR A 10 -33.36 -25.69 -17.19
C THR A 10 -32.80 -24.52 -18.02
N GLY A 11 -33.59 -23.96 -18.94
CA GLY A 11 -33.19 -22.78 -19.71
C GLY A 11 -33.03 -21.54 -18.84
N LEU A 12 -33.93 -21.33 -17.88
CA LEU A 12 -33.86 -20.19 -16.94
C LEU A 12 -32.67 -20.34 -15.98
N LEU A 13 -32.37 -21.56 -15.55
CA LEU A 13 -31.19 -21.86 -14.72
C LEU A 13 -29.89 -21.64 -15.49
N ALA A 14 -29.80 -22.09 -16.75
CA ALA A 14 -28.63 -21.86 -17.59
C ALA A 14 -28.41 -20.35 -17.86
N CYS A 15 -29.48 -19.60 -18.16
CA CYS A 15 -29.39 -18.14 -18.29
C CYS A 15 -28.98 -17.48 -16.97
N GLY A 16 -29.55 -17.90 -15.85
CA GLY A 16 -29.21 -17.40 -14.53
C GLY A 16 -27.73 -17.63 -14.19
N CYS A 17 -27.20 -18.82 -14.47
CA CYS A 17 -25.78 -19.12 -14.32
C CYS A 17 -24.90 -18.25 -15.24
N TYR A 18 -25.33 -18.00 -16.48
CA TYR A 18 -24.61 -17.14 -17.40
C TYR A 18 -24.56 -15.68 -16.90
N PHE A 19 -25.69 -15.11 -16.50
CA PHE A 19 -25.71 -13.75 -15.94
C PHE A 19 -24.97 -13.66 -14.60
N ALA A 20 -25.09 -14.68 -13.75
CA ALA A 20 -24.32 -14.75 -12.51
C ALA A 20 -22.80 -14.81 -12.77
N SER A 21 -22.36 -15.48 -13.84
CA SER A 21 -20.94 -15.50 -14.23
C SER A 21 -20.41 -14.15 -14.74
N GLN A 22 -21.31 -13.27 -15.19
CA GLN A 22 -20.99 -11.91 -15.64
C GLN A 22 -21.27 -10.84 -14.58
N ALA A 23 -21.77 -11.25 -13.40
CA ALA A 23 -22.07 -10.31 -12.33
C ALA A 23 -20.75 -9.72 -11.80
N THR A 24 -20.45 -8.50 -12.21
CA THR A 24 -19.35 -7.73 -11.66
C THR A 24 -19.77 -7.18 -10.31
N VAL A 25 -19.06 -7.57 -9.26
CA VAL A 25 -19.22 -6.93 -7.95
C VAL A 25 -18.44 -5.62 -8.02
N ASP A 26 -19.13 -4.54 -8.32
CA ASP A 26 -18.60 -3.19 -8.13
C ASP A 26 -19.35 -2.52 -6.98
N PHE A 27 -18.61 -1.80 -6.14
CA PHE A 27 -19.16 -1.12 -4.99
C PHE A 27 -18.84 0.35 -5.11
N HIS A 28 -19.89 1.15 -5.32
CA HIS A 28 -19.78 2.59 -5.39
C HIS A 28 -20.27 3.22 -4.08
N VAL A 29 -19.41 4.00 -3.43
CA VAL A 29 -19.77 4.71 -2.19
C VAL A 29 -20.95 5.68 -2.42
N THR A 30 -21.13 6.16 -3.65
CA THR A 30 -22.28 6.97 -4.08
C THR A 30 -23.64 6.24 -4.00
N GLU A 31 -23.66 4.91 -3.94
CA GLU A 31 -24.89 4.13 -3.76
C GLU A 31 -25.37 4.11 -2.30
N LEU A 32 -24.49 4.45 -1.35
CA LEU A 32 -24.84 4.58 0.06
C LEU A 32 -25.39 5.96 0.41
N THR A 33 -25.25 6.93 -0.49
CA THR A 33 -25.64 8.32 -0.25
C THR A 33 -26.96 8.65 -0.96
N PRO A 34 -27.82 9.50 -0.36
CA PRO A 34 -29.07 9.87 -1.00
C PRO A 34 -28.79 10.66 -2.28
N PHE A 35 -29.48 10.30 -3.36
CA PHE A 35 -29.36 10.94 -4.67
C PHE A 35 -29.43 12.48 -4.57
N ASN A 36 -28.42 13.17 -5.13
CA ASN A 36 -28.20 14.63 -5.08
C ASN A 36 -27.71 15.17 -3.73
N ALA A 37 -27.16 14.34 -2.86
CA ALA A 37 -26.43 14.85 -1.71
C ALA A 37 -25.16 15.58 -2.18
N ARG A 38 -24.72 16.62 -1.46
CA ARG A 38 -23.42 17.27 -1.72
C ARG A 38 -22.25 16.28 -1.68
N SER A 39 -22.39 15.20 -0.92
CA SER A 39 -21.45 14.09 -0.87
C SER A 39 -21.34 13.36 -2.21
N ASP A 40 -22.44 13.21 -2.97
CA ASP A 40 -22.42 12.54 -4.27
C ASP A 40 -21.55 13.31 -5.25
N LEU A 41 -21.76 14.63 -5.35
CA LEU A 41 -20.94 15.51 -6.17
C LEU A 41 -19.46 15.48 -5.79
N PHE A 42 -19.15 15.38 -4.50
CA PHE A 42 -17.77 15.21 -4.03
C PHE A 42 -17.17 13.89 -4.49
N TYR A 43 -17.88 12.76 -4.34
CA TYR A 43 -17.38 11.45 -4.76
C TYR A 43 -17.31 11.30 -6.28
N TYR A 44 -18.27 11.87 -7.02
CA TYR A 44 -18.21 11.95 -8.49
C TYR A 44 -17.03 12.80 -8.93
N ALA A 45 -16.81 13.98 -8.36
CA ALA A 45 -15.66 14.81 -8.70
C ALA A 45 -14.34 14.14 -8.30
N GLN A 46 -14.28 13.47 -7.15
CA GLN A 46 -13.10 12.72 -6.74
C GLN A 46 -12.83 11.56 -7.70
N ARG A 47 -13.85 10.81 -8.11
CA ARG A 47 -13.67 9.73 -9.09
C ARG A 47 -13.27 10.28 -10.45
N ASP A 48 -14.03 11.22 -10.99
CA ASP A 48 -13.86 11.66 -12.37
C ASP A 48 -12.60 12.53 -12.56
N TYR A 49 -12.13 13.25 -11.53
CA TYR A 49 -10.91 14.08 -11.62
C TYR A 49 -9.68 13.54 -10.89
N VAL A 50 -9.84 12.69 -9.87
CA VAL A 50 -8.69 12.09 -9.14
C VAL A 50 -8.43 10.66 -9.61
N ALA A 51 -9.42 9.93 -10.14
CA ALA A 51 -9.19 8.60 -10.70
C ALA A 51 -8.75 8.63 -12.18
N GLU A 52 -9.03 9.70 -12.95
CA GLU A 52 -8.45 9.90 -14.30
C GLU A 52 -6.91 10.05 -14.27
N GLU A 53 -6.32 10.47 -13.14
CA GLU A 53 -4.87 10.49 -12.93
C GLU A 53 -4.30 9.15 -12.41
N GLY A 54 -5.11 8.08 -12.46
CA GLY A 54 -4.84 6.79 -11.83
C GLY A 54 -5.10 6.87 -10.33
N GLY A 55 -5.85 5.93 -9.77
CA GLY A 55 -6.13 5.90 -8.34
C GLY A 55 -4.85 5.77 -7.53
N ARG A 56 -4.30 6.90 -7.06
CA ARG A 56 -3.10 6.94 -6.21
C ARG A 56 -3.50 6.68 -4.78
N PHE A 57 -2.97 5.60 -4.22
CA PHE A 57 -3.20 5.23 -2.83
C PHE A 57 -1.89 5.36 -2.05
N ARG A 58 -1.92 6.21 -1.01
CA ARG A 58 -0.85 6.24 -0.02
C ARG A 58 -1.08 5.12 0.99
N ALA A 59 -0.30 4.05 0.86
CA ALA A 59 -0.30 2.97 1.83
C ALA A 59 0.76 3.24 2.92
N LYS A 60 0.55 2.63 4.09
CA LYS A 60 1.55 2.59 5.15
C LYS A 60 1.98 1.15 5.37
N LEU A 61 3.28 0.91 5.26
CA LEU A 61 3.90 -0.36 5.60
C LEU A 61 4.32 -0.32 7.06
N TYR A 62 4.12 -1.44 7.75
CA TYR A 62 4.44 -1.57 9.17
C TYR A 62 5.38 -2.75 9.34
N TYR A 63 6.48 -2.53 10.04
CA TYR A 63 7.48 -3.53 10.35
C TYR A 63 7.64 -3.60 11.87
N ASN A 64 7.40 -4.79 12.43
CA ASN A 64 7.39 -5.03 13.86
C ASN A 64 8.41 -6.10 14.20
N ASP A 65 9.15 -5.90 15.29
CA ASP A 65 10.08 -6.89 15.88
C ASP A 65 11.11 -7.47 14.89
N LEU A 66 11.62 -6.62 13.99
CA LEU A 66 12.69 -6.98 13.05
C LEU A 66 14.07 -6.59 13.59
N GLU A 67 15.05 -7.45 13.38
CA GLU A 67 16.45 -7.19 13.76
C GLU A 67 17.15 -6.36 12.67
N PHE A 68 16.91 -5.04 12.68
CA PHE A 68 17.44 -4.14 11.66
C PHE A 68 18.95 -3.97 11.69
N SER A 69 19.66 -4.44 12.72
CA SER A 69 21.12 -4.44 12.72
C SER A 69 21.70 -5.43 11.70
N ASP A 70 20.94 -6.48 11.34
CA ASP A 70 21.28 -7.43 10.28
C ASP A 70 21.04 -6.78 8.90
N SER A 71 22.07 -6.78 8.06
CA SER A 71 21.97 -6.29 6.68
C SER A 71 20.97 -7.09 5.85
N ASN A 72 20.84 -8.39 6.09
CA ASN A 72 19.90 -9.24 5.36
C ASN A 72 18.44 -8.84 5.61
N VAL A 73 18.11 -8.48 6.85
CA VAL A 73 16.76 -7.97 7.20
C VAL A 73 16.48 -6.64 6.48
N ARG A 74 17.49 -5.76 6.41
CA ARG A 74 17.37 -4.50 5.66
C ARG A 74 17.19 -4.75 4.15
N ASP A 75 17.95 -5.68 3.58
CA ASP A 75 17.82 -6.06 2.16
C ASP A 75 16.45 -6.66 1.84
N GLN A 76 15.91 -7.49 2.73
CA GLN A 76 14.56 -8.04 2.61
C GLN A 76 13.49 -6.96 2.65
N MET A 77 13.63 -5.97 3.55
CA MET A 77 12.71 -4.84 3.61
C MET A 77 12.74 -4.00 2.33
N ARG A 78 13.95 -3.75 1.79
CA ARG A 78 14.15 -3.04 0.52
C ARG A 78 13.54 -3.79 -0.65
N SER A 79 13.70 -5.12 -0.70
CA SER A 79 13.06 -5.97 -1.71
C SER A 79 11.54 -5.92 -1.59
N PHE A 80 10.99 -6.10 -0.38
CA PHE A 80 9.56 -6.03 -0.14
C PHE A 80 8.96 -4.70 -0.60
N ARG A 81 9.58 -3.57 -0.23
CA ARG A 81 9.18 -2.24 -0.72
C ARG A 81 9.19 -2.17 -2.25
N THR A 82 10.26 -2.66 -2.87
CA THR A 82 10.40 -2.67 -4.34
C THR A 82 9.29 -3.48 -5.00
N ASP A 83 8.93 -4.63 -4.43
CA ASP A 83 7.86 -5.48 -4.93
C ASP A 83 6.48 -4.81 -4.77
N ILE A 84 6.23 -4.13 -3.66
CA ILE A 84 5.02 -3.32 -3.46
C ILE A 84 4.91 -2.19 -4.49
N LEU A 85 6.01 -1.48 -4.76
CA LEU A 85 6.02 -0.41 -5.76
C LEU A 85 5.81 -0.95 -7.19
N ARG A 86 6.33 -2.14 -7.50
CA ARG A 86 6.09 -2.81 -8.78
C ARG A 86 4.62 -3.25 -8.96
N LEU A 87 3.95 -3.65 -7.88
CA LEU A 87 2.52 -4.00 -7.94
C LEU A 87 1.66 -2.79 -8.32
N GLY A 88 2.07 -1.60 -7.89
CA GLY A 88 1.41 -0.33 -8.19
C GLY A 88 1.96 0.43 -9.37
N SER A 89 2.75 -0.19 -10.26
CA SER A 89 3.28 0.51 -11.42
C SER A 89 2.72 -0.10 -12.70
N THR A 90 1.55 0.39 -13.13
CA THR A 90 1.17 0.30 -14.54
C THR A 90 2.04 1.27 -15.32
N THR A 91 3.17 0.80 -15.81
CA THR A 91 4.08 1.31 -16.87
C THR A 91 4.63 2.76 -16.78
N ASP A 92 3.95 3.73 -16.16
CA ASP A 92 4.32 5.15 -16.12
C ASP A 92 4.69 5.67 -14.70
N ALA A 93 4.38 4.90 -13.64
CA ALA A 93 4.61 5.28 -12.24
C ALA A 93 6.11 5.33 -11.81
N GLN A 94 7.04 4.97 -12.69
CA GLN A 94 8.48 4.98 -12.38
C GLN A 94 9.06 6.41 -12.33
N SER A 95 8.32 7.40 -12.81
CA SER A 95 8.72 8.81 -12.86
C SER A 95 8.14 9.68 -11.73
N ASP A 96 7.25 9.12 -10.91
CA ASP A 96 6.59 9.86 -9.84
C ASP A 96 7.47 9.95 -8.57
N PRO A 97 7.49 11.10 -7.88
CA PRO A 97 8.27 11.28 -6.67
C PRO A 97 7.72 10.41 -5.54
N GLN A 98 8.50 9.40 -5.15
CA GLN A 98 8.18 8.58 -3.98
C GLN A 98 8.40 9.35 -2.67
N PRO A 99 7.62 9.06 -1.61
CA PRO A 99 7.90 9.59 -0.29
C PRO A 99 9.34 9.25 0.15
N PRO A 100 9.98 10.11 0.97
CA PRO A 100 11.32 9.88 1.48
C PRO A 100 11.46 8.51 2.16
N TYR A 101 12.46 7.74 1.74
CA TYR A 101 12.72 6.40 2.29
C TYR A 101 13.84 6.46 3.33
N TRP A 102 13.50 6.13 4.58
CA TRP A 102 14.40 6.32 5.72
C TRP A 102 15.73 5.57 5.58
N MET A 103 15.73 4.43 4.90
CA MET A 103 16.91 3.58 4.82
C MET A 103 17.95 4.16 3.83
N ASP A 104 17.50 4.80 2.76
CA ASP A 104 18.39 5.55 1.84
C ASP A 104 18.96 6.80 2.53
N ASP A 105 18.10 7.54 3.23
CA ASP A 105 18.50 8.73 3.99
C ASP A 105 19.46 8.38 5.13
N PHE A 106 19.24 7.25 5.81
CA PHE A 106 20.11 6.74 6.86
C PHE A 106 21.48 6.34 6.32
N GLU A 107 21.54 5.59 5.22
CA GLU A 107 22.81 5.20 4.58
C GLU A 107 23.59 6.44 4.12
N GLN A 108 22.90 7.43 3.56
CA GLN A 108 23.51 8.71 3.17
C GLN A 108 24.02 9.49 4.39
N PHE A 109 23.26 9.53 5.48
CA PHE A 109 23.68 10.18 6.73
C PHE A 109 24.94 9.53 7.30
N VAL A 110 24.98 8.20 7.39
CA VAL A 110 26.13 7.45 7.91
C VAL A 110 27.34 7.63 7.00
N GLY A 111 27.15 7.60 5.67
CA GLY A 111 28.22 7.77 4.69
C GLY A 111 28.84 9.16 4.66
N ASN A 112 28.06 10.20 4.96
CA ASN A 112 28.53 11.60 4.98
C ASN A 112 29.19 12.01 6.30
N SER A 113 29.01 11.23 7.36
CA SER A 113 29.47 11.56 8.70
C SER A 113 30.64 10.67 9.12
N ASN A 114 31.85 11.24 9.10
CA ASN A 114 33.09 10.54 9.51
C ASN A 114 33.05 10.04 10.96
N SER A 115 32.20 10.63 11.83
CA SER A 115 32.08 10.25 13.24
C SER A 115 31.12 9.09 13.49
N THR A 116 30.23 8.77 12.53
CA THR A 116 29.25 7.68 12.67
C THR A 116 29.75 6.34 12.12
N ALA A 117 30.84 6.32 11.36
CA ALA A 117 31.40 5.09 10.80
C ALA A 117 31.93 4.08 11.86
N ASN A 118 32.29 4.56 13.05
CA ASN A 118 32.95 3.76 14.09
C ASN A 118 32.05 3.39 15.29
N ILE A 119 30.76 3.72 15.24
CA ILE A 119 29.80 3.42 16.33
C ILE A 119 28.86 2.29 15.94
N THR A 120 28.14 1.72 16.91
CA THR A 120 27.21 0.62 16.63
C THR A 120 26.02 1.09 15.81
N PHE A 121 25.37 0.17 15.08
CA PHE A 121 24.17 0.48 14.28
C PHE A 121 23.10 1.25 15.06
N PHE A 122 22.82 0.86 16.30
CA PHE A 122 21.83 1.55 17.12
C PHE A 122 22.27 2.94 17.56
N ASP A 123 23.58 3.13 17.79
CA ASP A 123 24.13 4.46 18.08
C ASP A 123 24.10 5.35 16.81
N GLN A 124 24.26 4.77 15.61
CA GLN A 124 24.08 5.47 14.33
C GLN A 124 22.62 5.90 14.14
N ILE A 125 21.65 5.02 14.41
CA ILE A 125 20.22 5.35 14.33
C ILE A 125 19.84 6.43 15.34
N ASP A 126 20.34 6.34 16.57
CA ASP A 126 20.04 7.36 17.57
C ASP A 126 20.67 8.71 17.20
N ALA A 127 21.86 8.72 16.58
CA ALA A 127 22.45 9.94 16.02
C ALA A 127 21.65 10.50 14.83
N PHE A 128 21.16 9.62 13.94
CA PHE A 128 20.30 9.96 12.82
C PHE A 128 18.99 10.61 13.29
N LEU A 129 18.30 9.99 14.24
CA LEU A 129 17.05 10.49 14.82
C LEU A 129 17.25 11.69 15.77
N ARG A 130 18.48 12.06 16.12
CA ARG A 130 18.77 13.30 16.86
C ARG A 130 18.97 14.50 15.95
N ALA A 131 19.23 14.30 14.66
CA ALA A 131 19.36 15.39 13.72
C ALA A 131 17.98 15.97 13.36
N ASP A 132 17.81 17.29 13.47
CA ASP A 132 16.51 17.96 13.39
C ASP A 132 15.70 17.61 12.13
N ALA A 133 16.36 17.55 10.97
CA ALA A 133 15.71 17.22 9.70
C ALA A 133 15.13 15.80 9.72
N PHE A 134 15.92 14.81 10.10
CA PHE A 134 15.51 13.40 10.12
C PHE A 134 14.56 13.11 11.27
N GLN A 135 14.70 13.79 12.41
CA GLN A 135 13.74 13.69 13.50
C GLN A 135 12.35 14.19 13.10
N SER A 136 12.28 15.28 12.32
CA SER A 136 11.02 15.79 11.78
C SER A 136 10.38 14.83 10.77
N LEU A 137 11.19 14.13 9.97
CA LEU A 137 10.71 13.21 8.94
C LEU A 137 10.33 11.84 9.52
N TYR A 138 11.18 11.27 10.38
CA TYR A 138 11.13 9.86 10.78
C TYR A 138 10.91 9.63 12.27
N GLY A 139 11.02 10.65 13.11
CA GLY A 139 10.96 10.49 14.58
C GLY A 139 9.63 9.96 15.12
N ARG A 140 8.55 10.04 14.34
CA ARG A 140 7.24 9.43 14.68
C ARG A 140 7.03 8.05 14.06
N ASP A 141 7.87 7.70 13.10
CA ASP A 141 7.75 6.52 12.26
C ASP A 141 8.75 5.43 12.68
N ILE A 142 9.86 5.80 13.33
CA ILE A 142 10.86 4.89 13.88
C ILE A 142 10.83 5.00 15.41
N ILE A 143 10.35 3.97 16.09
CA ILE A 143 10.35 3.89 17.55
C ILE A 143 11.50 2.98 18.00
N LEU A 144 12.52 3.59 18.57
CA LEU A 144 13.68 2.91 19.13
C LEU A 144 13.50 2.70 20.65
N ASP A 145 13.66 1.47 21.10
CA ASP A 145 13.95 1.19 22.50
C ASP A 145 15.46 1.32 22.75
N ARG A 146 15.82 2.42 23.43
CA ARG A 146 17.20 2.73 23.78
C ARG A 146 17.78 1.80 24.85
N THR A 147 16.94 1.15 25.65
CA THR A 147 17.37 0.21 26.69
C THR A 147 17.68 -1.16 26.11
N SER A 148 16.77 -1.71 25.30
CA SER A 148 16.98 -3.02 24.66
C SER A 148 17.80 -2.95 23.36
N ARG A 149 18.10 -1.73 22.87
CA ARG A 149 18.77 -1.47 21.58
C ARG A 149 18.06 -2.20 20.45
N LYS A 150 16.77 -1.90 20.28
CA LYS A 150 15.92 -2.49 19.24
C LYS A 150 14.97 -1.45 18.67
N ILE A 151 14.67 -1.57 17.37
CA ILE A 151 13.55 -0.83 16.78
C ILE A 151 12.30 -1.64 17.08
N LEU A 152 11.42 -1.10 17.92
CA LEU A 152 10.19 -1.75 18.30
C LEU A 152 9.16 -1.71 17.17
N TYR A 153 9.17 -0.59 16.45
CA TYR A 153 8.16 -0.27 15.47
C TYR A 153 8.73 0.64 14.40
N LEU A 154 8.51 0.26 13.14
CA LEU A 154 8.86 1.05 11.98
C LEU A 154 7.64 1.18 11.08
N ARG A 155 7.34 2.42 10.67
CA ARG A 155 6.30 2.75 9.72
C ARG A 155 6.88 3.45 8.51
N GLU A 156 6.43 3.08 7.33
CA GLU A 156 6.85 3.70 6.08
C GLU A 156 5.64 4.09 5.26
N SER A 157 5.68 5.25 4.60
CA SER A 157 4.65 5.63 3.63
C SER A 157 5.12 5.29 2.22
N VAL A 158 4.28 4.61 1.45
CA VAL A 158 4.51 4.30 0.04
C VAL A 158 3.33 4.82 -0.79
N GLU A 159 3.61 5.30 -1.98
CA GLU A 159 2.57 5.74 -2.91
C GLU A 159 2.46 4.73 -4.05
N ILE A 160 1.27 4.14 -4.18
CA ILE A 160 0.95 3.04 -5.10
C ILE A 160 -0.08 3.57 -6.09
N ALA A 161 0.23 3.55 -7.38
CA ALA A 161 -0.76 3.84 -8.41
C ALA A 161 -1.50 2.53 -8.72
N ILE A 162 -2.79 2.46 -8.40
CA ILE A 162 -3.60 1.31 -8.78
C ILE A 162 -4.42 1.74 -9.97
N ASP A 163 -4.23 1.05 -11.09
CA ASP A 163 -5.19 1.10 -12.19
C ASP A 163 -6.48 0.44 -11.70
N LEU A 164 -7.45 1.28 -11.36
CA LEU A 164 -8.74 0.85 -10.84
C LEU A 164 -9.69 0.36 -11.95
N GLU A 165 -9.29 0.44 -13.23
CA GLU A 165 -10.11 -0.03 -14.34
C GLU A 165 -10.11 -1.56 -14.46
N THR A 166 -9.10 -2.26 -13.94
CA THR A 166 -9.04 -3.74 -13.96
C THR A 166 -9.49 -4.36 -12.63
N GLN A 167 -10.71 -4.92 -12.65
CA GLN A 167 -11.37 -5.55 -11.49
C GLN A 167 -10.52 -6.66 -10.83
N ASP A 168 -9.73 -7.40 -11.62
CA ASP A 168 -8.87 -8.50 -11.15
C ASP A 168 -7.71 -8.01 -10.27
N ALA A 169 -7.12 -6.85 -10.59
CA ALA A 169 -6.02 -6.27 -9.82
C ALA A 169 -6.48 -5.81 -8.43
N LYS A 170 -7.70 -5.27 -8.36
CA LYS A 170 -8.35 -4.81 -7.11
C LYS A 170 -8.65 -5.97 -6.15
N VAL A 171 -9.16 -7.10 -6.67
CA VAL A 171 -9.47 -8.29 -5.86
C VAL A 171 -8.20 -8.99 -5.38
N GLU A 172 -7.18 -9.14 -6.24
CA GLU A 172 -5.93 -9.81 -5.85
C GLU A 172 -5.11 -8.98 -4.84
N PHE A 173 -5.13 -7.64 -4.95
CA PHE A 173 -4.51 -6.77 -3.96
C PHE A 173 -5.16 -6.90 -2.58
N LEU A 174 -6.50 -6.85 -2.52
CA LEU A 174 -7.25 -7.00 -1.26
C LEU A 174 -7.06 -8.40 -0.65
N ARG A 175 -7.02 -9.45 -1.48
CA ARG A 175 -6.79 -10.83 -1.04
C ARG A 175 -5.41 -10.98 -0.39
N ARG A 176 -4.36 -10.42 -0.99
CA ARG A 176 -2.99 -10.49 -0.45
C ARG A 176 -2.80 -9.66 0.82
N GLN A 177 -3.48 -8.51 0.95
CA GLN A 177 -3.44 -7.77 2.22
C GLN A 177 -4.01 -8.60 3.38
N HIS A 178 -5.07 -9.38 3.13
CA HIS A 178 -5.67 -10.24 4.15
C HIS A 178 -4.79 -11.43 4.54
N GLU A 179 -3.98 -11.95 3.63
CA GLU A 179 -3.07 -13.09 3.91
C GLU A 179 -1.82 -12.71 4.71
N VAL A 180 -1.50 -11.41 4.81
CA VAL A 180 -0.31 -10.89 5.51
C VAL A 180 -0.64 -10.36 6.92
N THR A 181 -1.93 -10.31 7.30
CA THR A 181 -2.38 -9.89 8.65
C THR A 181 -2.68 -11.11 9.51
#